data_AF-A0A1M6TKQ2-F1
#
_entry.id   AF-A0A1M6TKQ2-F1
#
_cell.length_a   1.000
_cell.length_b   1.000
_cell.length_c   1.000
_cell.angle_alpha   90.00
_cell.angle_beta   90.00
_cell.angle_gamma   90.00
#
_symmetry.space_group_name_H-M   'P 1'
#
loop_
_entity.id
_entity.type
_entity.pdbx_description
1 polymer ?
#
loop_
_entity_poly.entity_id
_entity_poly.type
_entity_poly.pdbx_seq_one_letter_code
_entity_poly.pdbx_strand_id
1 'polypeptide(L)'
;MKPIARFTPLKFIFLTGHHTLYMACMIGIILTVGGLSGTSLVAVGAITLGFIMALFPAIAHPTMKKITGSDDVAFGHFGTVGYIFAAYVAKWLGNKEHSTEEINFPKGLYFLRDSSIAISLVMLVLFLIVALACSPEYVEKNLSGGQSFLVFSIIQAITFAGGVYIILAGVRLILAEIVPAFTGIATSLVPNAKPAIDCPVVYPYAPNAVLIGFLSSFVGGIIGMGVLLAMDSPVNPLPIILPSVVPHFFCGAPDTKRPSGKFNHLPDGLFPSVICASDHSPLTRTPAAYSSP
;
A
#
# COMPACT_ATOMS: atom_id res chain seq x y z
N MET A 1 -12.23 6.46 -19.65
CA MET A 1 -10.91 5.83 -19.80
C MET A 1 -10.52 5.46 -21.23
N LYS A 2 -11.34 4.66 -21.93
CA LYS A 2 -11.07 4.24 -23.33
C LYS A 2 -10.73 5.39 -24.30
N PRO A 3 -11.37 6.58 -24.25
CA PRO A 3 -11.03 7.68 -25.16
C PRO A 3 -9.62 8.22 -24.91
N ILE A 4 -9.24 8.43 -23.64
CA ILE A 4 -7.93 8.97 -23.28
C ILE A 4 -6.82 8.01 -23.73
N ALA A 5 -6.92 6.71 -23.42
CA ALA A 5 -5.90 5.75 -23.85
C ALA A 5 -5.84 5.57 -25.38
N ARG A 6 -6.96 5.73 -26.08
CA ARG A 6 -7.01 5.62 -27.54
C ARG A 6 -6.35 6.81 -28.24
N PHE A 7 -6.65 8.04 -27.78
CA PHE A 7 -6.26 9.28 -28.47
C PHE A 7 -5.04 9.99 -27.86
N THR A 8 -4.55 9.56 -26.71
CA THR A 8 -3.32 10.10 -26.07
C THR A 8 -2.19 9.06 -26.10
N PRO A 9 -0.92 9.48 -25.87
CA PRO A 9 0.19 8.54 -25.69
C PRO A 9 0.08 7.71 -24.39
N LEU A 10 -0.90 7.98 -23.52
CA LEU A 10 -1.13 7.26 -22.27
C LEU A 10 -1.82 5.91 -22.54
N LYS A 11 -1.05 4.94 -23.05
CA LYS A 11 -1.53 3.60 -23.41
C LYS A 11 -1.71 2.69 -22.18
N PHE A 12 -2.43 3.17 -21.17
CA PHE A 12 -2.68 2.44 -19.92
C PHE A 12 -4.18 2.27 -19.67
N ILE A 13 -4.58 1.08 -19.25
CA ILE A 13 -5.96 0.80 -18.82
C ILE A 13 -5.92 0.41 -17.35
N PHE A 14 -6.50 1.24 -16.49
CA PHE A 14 -6.54 1.03 -15.05
C PHE A 14 -7.65 0.04 -14.71
N LEU A 15 -7.26 -1.11 -14.16
CA LEU A 15 -8.13 -2.26 -13.92
C LEU A 15 -8.49 -2.42 -12.43
N THR A 16 -8.05 -1.52 -11.56
CA THR A 16 -8.35 -1.55 -10.12
C THR A 16 -9.73 -0.95 -9.85
N GLY A 17 -10.78 -1.73 -10.14
CA GLY A 17 -12.17 -1.28 -10.09
C GLY A 17 -12.65 -0.83 -8.70
N HIS A 18 -12.30 -1.57 -7.64
CA HIS A 18 -12.72 -1.24 -6.29
C HIS A 18 -12.19 0.12 -5.82
N HIS A 19 -10.92 0.43 -6.09
CA HIS A 19 -10.36 1.77 -5.83
C HIS A 19 -10.93 2.85 -6.75
N THR A 20 -11.28 2.50 -7.99
CA THR A 20 -11.96 3.44 -8.89
C THR A 20 -13.29 3.87 -8.31
N LEU A 21 -14.08 2.94 -7.77
CA LEU A 21 -15.36 3.24 -7.12
C LEU A 21 -15.16 4.06 -5.84
N TYR A 22 -14.20 3.68 -5.00
CA TYR A 22 -13.85 4.42 -3.79
C TYR A 22 -13.49 5.88 -4.11
N MET A 23 -12.60 6.09 -5.08
CA MET A 23 -12.18 7.44 -5.48
C MET A 23 -13.27 8.23 -6.21
N ALA A 24 -14.14 7.56 -6.96
CA ALA A 24 -15.32 8.21 -7.54
C ALA A 24 -16.22 8.79 -6.43
N CYS A 25 -16.46 8.02 -5.35
CA CYS A 25 -17.23 8.48 -4.20
C CYS A 25 -16.53 9.64 -3.47
N MET A 26 -15.21 9.54 -3.21
CA MET A 26 -14.46 10.60 -2.54
C MET A 26 -14.46 11.91 -3.33
N ILE A 27 -14.14 11.85 -4.64
CA ILE A 27 -14.20 13.02 -5.52
C ILE A 27 -15.62 13.58 -5.55
N GLY A 28 -16.65 12.72 -5.63
CA GLY A 28 -18.05 13.13 -5.60
C GLY A 28 -18.41 13.92 -4.34
N ILE A 29 -18.02 13.42 -3.16
CA ILE A 29 -18.27 14.10 -1.87
C ILE A 29 -17.53 15.44 -1.82
N ILE A 30 -16.25 15.48 -2.21
CA ILE A 30 -15.44 16.71 -2.22
C ILE A 30 -16.07 17.77 -3.13
N LEU A 31 -16.48 17.39 -4.35
CA LEU A 31 -17.12 18.31 -5.29
C LEU A 31 -18.49 18.77 -4.81
N THR A 32 -19.26 17.89 -4.14
CA THR A 32 -20.56 18.25 -3.54
C THR A 32 -20.37 19.29 -2.44
N VAL A 33 -19.42 19.08 -1.53
CA VAL A 33 -19.07 20.04 -0.47
C VAL A 33 -18.53 21.34 -1.06
N GLY A 34 -17.81 21.26 -2.19
CA GLY A 34 -17.38 22.40 -2.99
C GLY A 34 -18.50 23.14 -3.75
N GLY A 35 -19.76 22.70 -3.62
CA GLY A 35 -20.93 23.39 -4.19
C GLY A 35 -21.36 22.93 -5.58
N LEU A 36 -20.75 21.89 -6.17
CA LEU A 36 -21.20 21.33 -7.44
C LEU A 36 -22.38 20.37 -7.24
N SER A 37 -23.28 20.33 -8.22
CA SER A 37 -24.43 19.42 -8.21
C SER A 37 -24.84 18.97 -9.61
N GLY A 38 -25.66 17.92 -9.67
CA GLY A 38 -26.25 17.40 -10.91
C GLY A 38 -25.20 17.03 -11.96
N THR A 39 -25.47 17.40 -13.21
CA THR A 39 -24.62 17.03 -14.36
C THR A 39 -23.19 17.59 -14.26
N SER A 40 -23.01 18.78 -13.70
CA SER A 40 -21.69 19.41 -13.57
C SER A 40 -20.76 18.60 -12.65
N LEU A 41 -21.29 18.11 -11.52
CA LEU A 41 -20.57 17.26 -10.59
C LEU A 41 -20.11 15.96 -11.26
N VAL A 42 -21.02 15.29 -11.97
CA VAL A 42 -20.73 14.02 -12.64
C VAL A 42 -19.69 14.22 -13.74
N ALA A 43 -19.84 15.28 -14.55
CA ALA A 43 -18.92 15.57 -15.65
C ALA A 43 -17.50 15.86 -15.13
N VAL A 44 -17.37 16.78 -14.17
CA VAL A 44 -16.07 17.15 -13.59
C VAL A 44 -15.45 15.96 -12.86
N GLY A 45 -16.22 15.23 -12.05
CA GLY A 45 -15.74 14.06 -11.34
C GLY A 45 -15.23 12.95 -12.28
N ALA A 46 -15.99 12.64 -13.33
CA ALA A 46 -15.61 11.62 -14.32
C ALA A 46 -14.38 12.01 -15.14
N ILE A 47 -14.24 13.29 -15.51
CA ILE A 47 -13.07 13.80 -16.22
C ILE A 47 -11.82 13.73 -15.33
N THR A 48 -11.92 14.25 -14.10
CA THR A 48 -10.81 14.25 -13.13
C THR A 48 -10.35 12.83 -12.82
N LEU A 49 -11.29 11.93 -12.48
CA LEU A 49 -10.99 10.54 -12.19
C LEU A 49 -10.38 9.83 -13.42
N GLY A 50 -11.01 9.99 -14.59
CA GLY A 50 -10.54 9.38 -15.83
C GLY A 50 -9.15 9.85 -16.25
N PHE A 51 -8.82 11.12 -15.99
CA PHE A 51 -7.49 11.68 -16.20
C PHE A 51 -6.47 11.08 -15.24
N ILE A 52 -6.75 11.06 -13.94
CA ILE A 52 -5.87 10.48 -12.91
C ILE A 52 -5.55 9.02 -13.23
N MET A 53 -6.58 8.23 -13.56
CA MET A 53 -6.41 6.81 -13.88
C MET A 53 -5.54 6.58 -15.13
N ALA A 54 -5.42 7.54 -16.05
CA ALA A 54 -4.52 7.46 -17.21
C ALA A 54 -3.11 8.00 -16.89
N LEU A 55 -3.03 9.07 -16.10
CA LEU A 55 -1.79 9.75 -15.75
C LEU A 55 -0.95 8.93 -14.77
N PHE A 56 -1.56 8.40 -13.71
CA PHE A 56 -0.81 7.73 -12.62
C PHE A 56 -0.05 6.49 -13.11
N PRO A 57 -0.64 5.56 -13.88
CA PRO A 57 0.12 4.48 -14.48
C PRO A 57 1.29 4.97 -15.33
N ALA A 58 1.11 6.07 -16.08
CA ALA A 58 2.17 6.62 -16.91
C ALA A 58 3.34 7.18 -16.10
N ILE A 59 3.07 7.87 -14.99
CA ILE A 59 4.10 8.37 -14.07
C ILE A 59 4.82 7.19 -13.40
N ALA A 60 4.08 6.15 -13.01
CA ALA A 60 4.64 4.98 -12.35
C ALA A 60 5.43 4.06 -13.28
N HIS A 61 5.12 4.07 -14.57
CA HIS A 61 5.59 3.08 -15.54
C HIS A 61 7.12 2.92 -15.60
N PRO A 62 7.93 4.00 -15.63
CA PRO A 62 9.39 3.88 -15.65
C PRO A 62 9.96 3.18 -14.41
N THR A 63 9.30 3.31 -13.26
CA THR A 63 9.65 2.61 -12.03
C THR A 63 9.16 1.17 -12.09
N MET A 64 7.93 0.95 -12.54
CA MET A 64 7.34 -0.38 -12.69
C MET A 64 8.19 -1.30 -13.57
N LYS A 65 8.62 -0.83 -14.75
CA LYS A 65 9.51 -1.60 -15.65
C LYS A 65 10.80 -2.05 -14.99
N LYS A 66 11.33 -1.25 -14.07
CA LYS A 66 12.55 -1.63 -13.38
C LYS A 66 12.26 -2.74 -12.37
N ILE A 67 11.18 -2.63 -11.60
CA ILE A 67 10.76 -3.63 -10.61
C ILE A 67 10.49 -4.97 -11.28
N THR A 68 9.64 -4.98 -12.31
CA THR A 68 9.21 -6.20 -12.99
C THR A 68 10.28 -6.77 -13.92
N GLY A 69 11.16 -5.91 -14.46
CA GLY A 69 12.09 -6.28 -15.52
C GLY A 69 11.42 -6.46 -16.89
N SER A 70 10.14 -6.15 -17.03
CA SER A 70 9.38 -6.26 -18.29
C SER A 70 8.50 -5.03 -18.56
N ASP A 71 7.96 -4.94 -19.76
CA ASP A 71 7.11 -3.81 -20.20
C ASP A 71 5.62 -4.18 -20.31
N ASP A 72 5.24 -5.34 -19.78
CA ASP A 72 3.94 -5.97 -20.04
C ASP A 72 2.83 -5.53 -19.09
N VAL A 73 3.21 -5.01 -17.91
CA VAL A 73 2.28 -4.63 -16.83
C VAL A 73 2.59 -3.25 -16.31
N ALA A 74 1.55 -2.47 -16.06
CA ALA A 74 1.63 -1.16 -15.44
C ALA A 74 1.05 -1.18 -14.02
N PHE A 75 1.29 -0.09 -13.28
CA PHE A 75 0.87 0.04 -11.89
C PHE A 75 -0.39 0.92 -11.79
N GLY A 76 -1.47 0.39 -11.24
CA GLY A 76 -2.79 1.03 -11.19
C GLY A 76 -3.28 1.24 -9.75
N HIS A 77 -2.78 2.26 -9.08
CA HIS A 77 -3.20 2.62 -7.72
C HIS A 77 -3.26 4.14 -7.55
N PHE A 78 -4.08 4.65 -6.62
CA PHE A 78 -4.20 6.10 -6.42
C PHE A 78 -3.10 6.70 -5.52
N GLY A 79 -2.39 5.85 -4.76
CA GLY A 79 -1.19 6.24 -4.02
C GLY A 79 0.08 6.48 -4.88
N THR A 80 -0.02 6.47 -6.21
CA THR A 80 1.12 6.57 -7.15
C THR A 80 2.10 7.69 -6.83
N VAL A 81 1.62 8.87 -6.46
CA VAL A 81 2.49 10.00 -6.14
C VAL A 81 3.39 9.68 -4.95
N GLY A 82 2.84 9.10 -3.88
CA GLY A 82 3.59 8.66 -2.70
C GLY A 82 4.62 7.58 -3.04
N TYR A 83 4.24 6.59 -3.87
CA TYR A 83 5.16 5.54 -4.31
C TYR A 83 6.32 6.08 -5.15
N ILE A 84 6.05 7.01 -6.06
CA ILE A 84 7.07 7.58 -6.94
C ILE A 84 7.98 8.54 -6.18
N PHE A 85 7.43 9.26 -5.20
CA PHE A 85 8.22 10.03 -4.27
C PHE A 85 9.16 9.12 -3.48
N ALA A 86 8.67 8.05 -2.85
CA ALA A 86 9.50 7.08 -2.14
C ALA A 86 10.61 6.49 -3.03
N ALA A 87 10.25 6.09 -4.27
CA ALA A 87 11.19 5.63 -5.29
C ALA A 87 12.28 6.67 -5.63
N TYR A 88 11.91 7.96 -5.65
CA TYR A 88 12.85 9.04 -5.90
C TYR A 88 13.79 9.26 -4.73
N VAL A 89 13.28 9.31 -3.49
CA VAL A 89 14.13 9.46 -2.30
C VAL A 89 15.07 8.24 -2.19
N ALA A 90 14.59 7.02 -2.47
CA ALA A 90 15.38 5.78 -2.41
C ALA A 90 16.57 5.78 -3.39
N LYS A 91 16.47 6.52 -4.49
CA LYS A 91 17.59 6.72 -5.43
C LYS A 91 18.74 7.53 -4.82
N TRP A 92 18.46 8.40 -3.84
CA TRP A 92 19.43 9.32 -3.24
C TRP A 92 20.09 8.73 -2.00
N LEU A 93 19.31 8.08 -1.15
CA LEU A 93 19.78 7.58 0.14
C LEU A 93 20.01 6.05 0.17
N GLY A 94 19.55 5.33 -0.85
CA GLY A 94 19.68 3.86 -0.92
C GLY A 94 21.04 3.38 -1.42
N ASN A 95 21.50 2.25 -0.85
CA ASN A 95 22.70 1.56 -1.30
C ASN A 95 22.39 0.70 -2.55
N LYS A 96 23.13 0.94 -3.65
CA LYS A 96 22.93 0.31 -4.96
C LYS A 96 23.47 -1.12 -5.05
N GLU A 97 24.27 -1.54 -4.09
CA GLU A 97 25.04 -2.78 -4.15
C GLU A 97 24.39 -3.95 -3.41
N HIS A 98 23.44 -3.68 -2.51
CA HIS A 98 22.83 -4.68 -1.64
C HIS A 98 21.31 -4.58 -1.62
N SER A 99 20.66 -5.66 -2.05
CA SER A 99 19.21 -5.86 -1.99
C SER A 99 18.81 -6.55 -0.68
N THR A 100 17.63 -6.24 -0.14
CA THR A 100 17.03 -6.98 0.99
C THR A 100 16.65 -8.41 0.60
N GLU A 101 16.45 -8.67 -0.69
CA GLU A 101 16.21 -10.01 -1.22
C GLU A 101 17.51 -10.84 -1.34
N GLU A 102 18.68 -10.20 -1.23
CA GLU A 102 20.01 -10.82 -1.38
C GLU A 102 20.78 -10.91 -0.05
N ILE A 103 20.10 -10.75 1.10
CA ILE A 103 20.74 -10.84 2.42
C ILE A 103 21.27 -12.27 2.62
N ASN A 104 22.59 -12.39 2.78
CA ASN A 104 23.25 -13.64 3.11
C ASN A 104 23.22 -13.86 4.62
N PHE A 105 22.30 -14.72 5.08
CA PHE A 105 22.23 -15.10 6.49
C PHE A 105 23.34 -16.11 6.86
N PRO A 106 23.89 -16.04 8.09
CA PRO A 106 24.80 -17.05 8.60
C PRO A 106 24.11 -18.41 8.68
N LYS A 107 24.88 -19.52 8.67
CA LYS A 107 24.36 -20.89 8.55
C LYS A 107 23.21 -21.23 9.53
N GLY A 108 23.23 -20.72 10.75
CA GLY A 108 22.17 -20.95 11.75
C GLY A 108 20.87 -20.19 11.51
N LEU A 109 20.90 -19.10 10.74
CA LEU A 109 19.75 -18.26 10.39
C LEU A 109 19.31 -18.46 8.93
N TYR A 110 19.81 -19.50 8.26
CA TYR A 110 19.54 -19.74 6.85
C TYR A 110 18.04 -19.91 6.53
N PHE A 111 17.25 -20.37 7.51
CA PHE A 111 15.80 -20.47 7.37
C PHE A 111 15.11 -19.11 7.19
N LEU A 112 15.73 -18.00 7.58
CA LEU A 112 15.22 -16.63 7.34
C LEU A 112 15.27 -16.23 5.86
N ARG A 113 15.87 -17.05 4.99
CA ARG A 113 15.75 -16.90 3.53
C ARG A 113 14.35 -17.26 3.03
N ASP A 114 13.59 -18.05 3.78
CA ASP A 114 12.18 -18.27 3.47
C ASP A 114 11.39 -17.03 3.91
N SER A 115 10.86 -16.28 2.94
CA SER A 115 10.10 -15.05 3.20
C SER A 115 8.91 -15.29 4.11
N SER A 116 8.26 -16.46 4.05
CA SER A 116 7.10 -16.78 4.91
C SER A 116 7.52 -16.94 6.37
N ILE A 117 8.67 -17.58 6.61
CA ILE A 117 9.23 -17.72 7.96
C ILE A 117 9.73 -16.35 8.47
N ALA A 118 10.43 -15.58 7.64
CA ALA A 118 10.88 -14.25 8.00
C ALA A 118 9.71 -13.31 8.36
N ILE A 119 8.65 -13.31 7.55
CA ILE A 119 7.42 -12.53 7.81
C ILE A 119 6.77 -12.95 9.13
N SER A 120 6.59 -14.26 9.36
CA SER A 120 5.95 -14.72 10.60
C SER A 120 6.75 -14.35 11.85
N LEU A 121 8.09 -14.42 11.81
CA LEU A 121 8.94 -14.02 12.93
C LEU A 121 8.82 -12.51 13.24
N VAL A 122 8.88 -11.68 12.19
CA VAL A 122 8.73 -10.23 12.33
C VAL A 122 7.36 -9.86 12.89
N MET A 123 6.30 -10.49 12.37
CA MET A 123 4.94 -10.24 12.84
C MET A 123 4.71 -10.75 14.25
N LEU A 124 5.37 -11.83 14.66
CA LEU A 124 5.34 -12.31 16.03
C LEU A 124 5.87 -11.24 16.99
N VAL A 125 7.01 -10.64 16.68
CA VAL A 125 7.58 -9.55 17.50
C VAL A 125 6.60 -8.39 17.58
N LEU A 126 6.00 -7.97 16.46
CA LEU A 126 5.02 -6.89 16.44
C LEU A 126 3.78 -7.22 17.28
N PHE A 127 3.19 -8.40 17.09
CA PHE A 127 1.99 -8.80 17.84
C PHE A 127 2.27 -8.96 19.34
N LEU A 128 3.45 -9.44 19.73
CA LEU A 128 3.84 -9.49 21.14
C LEU A 128 3.94 -8.08 21.74
N ILE A 129 4.56 -7.12 21.04
CA ILE A 129 4.64 -5.73 21.51
C ILE A 129 3.23 -5.15 21.68
N VAL A 130 2.35 -5.33 20.70
CA VAL A 130 0.98 -4.84 20.75
C VAL A 130 0.17 -5.51 21.87
N ALA A 131 0.28 -6.84 22.01
CA ALA A 131 -0.40 -7.59 23.07
C ALA A 131 0.04 -7.15 24.47
N LEU A 132 1.33 -6.86 24.65
CA LEU A 132 1.85 -6.32 25.92
C LEU A 132 1.38 -4.89 26.17
N ALA A 133 1.36 -4.04 25.13
CA ALA A 133 0.88 -2.66 25.24
C ALA A 133 -0.62 -2.59 25.58
N CYS A 134 -1.43 -3.53 25.09
CA CYS A 134 -2.84 -3.66 25.44
C CYS A 134 -3.09 -4.32 26.81
N SER A 135 -2.03 -4.79 27.49
CA SER A 135 -2.04 -5.72 28.62
C SER A 135 -2.42 -7.17 28.25
N PRO A 136 -1.68 -8.18 28.75
CA PRO A 136 -2.01 -9.59 28.54
C PRO A 136 -3.44 -9.96 28.97
N GLU A 137 -3.91 -9.45 30.11
CA GLU A 137 -5.24 -9.76 30.65
C GLU A 137 -6.36 -9.29 29.70
N TYR A 138 -6.21 -8.12 29.09
CA TYR A 138 -7.17 -7.62 28.12
C TYR A 138 -7.27 -8.53 26.89
N VAL A 139 -6.11 -8.97 26.37
CA VAL A 139 -6.04 -9.87 25.22
C VAL A 139 -6.69 -11.21 25.57
N GLU A 140 -6.37 -11.77 26.73
CA GLU A 140 -6.87 -13.09 27.16
C GLU A 140 -8.39 -13.10 27.38
N LYS A 141 -8.92 -12.03 27.94
CA LYS A 141 -10.34 -11.90 28.25
C LYS A 141 -11.22 -11.53 27.05
N ASN A 142 -10.72 -10.67 26.15
CA ASN A 142 -11.55 -10.03 25.13
C ASN A 142 -11.21 -10.44 23.69
N LEU A 143 -9.99 -10.90 23.41
CA LEU A 143 -9.51 -11.11 22.03
C LEU A 143 -9.12 -12.55 21.72
N SER A 144 -8.50 -13.25 22.67
CA SER A 144 -7.91 -14.58 22.42
C SER A 144 -8.90 -15.74 22.52
N GLY A 145 -10.12 -15.49 22.99
CA GLY A 145 -11.09 -16.54 23.31
C GLY A 145 -10.64 -17.41 24.48
N GLY A 146 -9.93 -16.84 25.47
CA GLY A 146 -9.46 -17.55 26.67
C GLY A 146 -8.12 -18.27 26.49
N GLN A 147 -7.45 -18.13 25.34
CA GLN A 147 -6.09 -18.62 25.14
C GLN A 147 -5.06 -17.65 25.73
N SER A 148 -3.88 -18.14 26.11
CA SER A 148 -2.78 -17.27 26.55
C SER A 148 -2.42 -16.24 25.47
N PHE A 149 -2.11 -15.01 25.88
CA PHE A 149 -1.71 -13.92 24.96
C PHE A 149 -0.53 -14.31 24.07
N LEU A 150 0.38 -15.18 24.56
CA LEU A 150 1.54 -15.66 23.82
C LEU A 150 1.13 -16.58 22.66
N VAL A 151 0.26 -17.57 22.94
CA VAL A 151 -0.27 -18.48 21.93
C VAL A 151 -1.09 -17.71 20.90
N PHE A 152 -1.92 -16.78 21.36
CA PHE A 152 -2.69 -15.90 20.48
C PHE A 152 -1.78 -15.11 19.54
N SER A 153 -0.72 -14.48 20.06
CA SER A 153 0.23 -13.70 19.25
C SER A 153 0.96 -14.57 18.20
N ILE A 154 1.34 -15.79 18.55
CA ILE A 154 1.93 -16.76 17.61
C ILE A 154 0.94 -17.12 16.50
N ILE A 155 -0.30 -17.43 16.85
CA ILE A 155 -1.33 -17.76 15.87
C ILE A 155 -1.56 -16.57 14.92
N GLN A 156 -1.74 -15.36 15.45
CA GLN A 156 -1.94 -14.16 14.62
C GLN A 156 -0.76 -13.90 13.67
N ALA A 157 0.48 -14.08 14.14
CA ALA A 157 1.67 -13.91 13.32
C ALA A 157 1.74 -14.93 12.17
N ILE A 158 1.45 -16.20 12.45
CA ILE A 158 1.43 -17.27 11.43
C ILE A 158 0.26 -17.06 10.46
N THR A 159 -0.91 -16.69 10.95
CA THR A 159 -2.09 -16.38 10.11
C THR A 159 -1.80 -15.21 9.18
N PHE A 160 -1.13 -14.16 9.66
CA PHE A 160 -0.71 -13.04 8.81
C PHE A 160 0.25 -13.51 7.71
N ALA A 161 1.29 -14.27 8.07
CA ALA A 161 2.24 -14.81 7.10
C ALA A 161 1.56 -15.72 6.06
N GLY A 162 0.61 -16.55 6.49
CA GLY A 162 -0.22 -17.36 5.61
C GLY A 162 -1.07 -16.52 4.65
N GLY A 163 -1.64 -15.41 5.15
CA GLY A 163 -2.36 -14.43 4.32
C GLY A 163 -1.45 -13.82 3.25
N VAL A 164 -0.24 -13.39 3.61
CA VAL A 164 0.74 -12.87 2.64
C VAL A 164 1.13 -13.95 1.63
N TYR A 165 1.35 -15.18 2.07
CA TYR A 165 1.65 -16.30 1.17
C TYR A 165 0.54 -16.52 0.13
N ILE A 166 -0.73 -16.51 0.57
CA ILE A 166 -1.90 -16.63 -0.32
C ILE A 166 -1.95 -15.45 -1.31
N ILE A 167 -1.67 -14.22 -0.87
CA ILE A 167 -1.59 -13.04 -1.75
C ILE A 167 -0.50 -13.24 -2.80
N LEU A 168 0.72 -13.64 -2.41
CA LEU A 168 1.82 -13.85 -3.34
C LEU A 168 1.50 -14.94 -4.38
N ALA A 169 0.89 -16.05 -3.96
CA ALA A 169 0.45 -17.11 -4.85
C ALA A 169 -0.65 -16.64 -5.81
N GLY A 170 -1.66 -15.95 -5.28
CA GLY A 170 -2.79 -15.43 -6.05
C GLY A 170 -2.38 -14.39 -7.10
N VAL A 171 -1.50 -13.44 -6.73
CA VAL A 171 -1.00 -12.43 -7.67
C VAL A 171 -0.23 -13.07 -8.81
N ARG A 172 0.65 -14.04 -8.52
CA ARG A 172 1.41 -14.75 -9.58
C ARG A 172 0.49 -15.45 -10.57
N LEU A 173 -0.55 -16.12 -10.06
CA LEU A 173 -1.56 -16.78 -10.89
C LEU A 173 -2.31 -15.76 -11.75
N ILE A 174 -2.78 -14.66 -11.15
CA ILE A 174 -3.52 -13.62 -11.89
C ILE A 174 -2.64 -13.01 -12.97
N LEU A 175 -1.37 -12.71 -12.70
CA LEU A 175 -0.46 -12.14 -13.70
C LEU A 175 -0.21 -13.08 -14.89
N ALA A 176 -0.11 -14.39 -14.63
CA ALA A 176 0.09 -15.38 -15.68
C ALA A 176 -1.10 -15.42 -16.67
N GLU A 177 -2.32 -15.16 -16.20
CA GLU A 177 -3.54 -15.24 -17.02
C GLU A 177 -3.99 -13.89 -17.58
N ILE A 178 -3.95 -12.82 -16.76
CA ILE A 178 -4.48 -11.51 -17.13
C ILE A 178 -3.63 -10.83 -18.19
N VAL A 179 -2.31 -11.03 -18.18
CA VAL A 179 -1.40 -10.37 -19.12
C VAL A 179 -1.60 -10.90 -20.55
N PRO A 180 -1.62 -12.23 -20.79
CA PRO A 180 -1.98 -12.77 -22.10
C PRO A 180 -3.41 -12.44 -22.51
N ALA A 181 -4.38 -12.59 -21.60
CA ALA A 181 -5.79 -12.33 -21.91
C ALA A 181 -6.04 -10.85 -22.29
N PHE A 182 -5.41 -9.93 -21.56
CA PHE A 182 -5.50 -8.50 -21.87
C PHE A 182 -4.81 -8.19 -23.20
N THR A 183 -3.64 -8.77 -23.47
CA THR A 183 -2.95 -8.57 -24.76
C THR A 183 -3.82 -9.07 -25.92
N GLY A 184 -4.52 -10.19 -25.77
CA GLY A 184 -5.42 -10.74 -26.80
C GLY A 184 -6.64 -9.86 -27.13
N ILE A 185 -7.26 -9.23 -26.12
CA ILE A 185 -8.49 -8.42 -26.30
C ILE A 185 -8.18 -6.94 -26.53
N ALA A 186 -7.27 -6.38 -25.73
CA ALA A 186 -7.02 -4.95 -25.70
C ALA A 186 -6.26 -4.46 -26.93
N THR A 187 -5.37 -5.27 -27.53
CA THR A 187 -4.63 -4.87 -28.74
C THR A 187 -5.54 -4.58 -29.93
N SER A 188 -6.70 -5.26 -30.03
CA SER A 188 -7.70 -4.97 -31.07
C SER A 188 -8.47 -3.67 -30.83
N LEU A 189 -8.58 -3.19 -29.59
CA LEU A 189 -9.35 -2.01 -29.22
C LEU A 189 -8.49 -0.74 -29.04
N VAL A 190 -7.35 -0.89 -28.37
CA VAL A 190 -6.35 0.15 -28.11
C VAL A 190 -4.97 -0.47 -28.35
N PRO A 191 -4.36 -0.22 -29.53
CA PRO A 191 -3.04 -0.74 -29.85
C PRO A 191 -2.01 -0.35 -28.78
N ASN A 192 -1.20 -1.31 -28.36
CA ASN A 192 -0.14 -1.16 -27.35
C ASN A 192 -0.63 -0.74 -25.94
N ALA A 193 -1.91 -0.95 -25.63
CA ALA A 193 -2.41 -0.75 -24.27
C ALA A 193 -1.76 -1.73 -23.29
N LYS A 194 -1.49 -1.25 -22.07
CA LYS A 194 -0.96 -2.05 -20.97
C LYS A 194 -1.97 -2.10 -19.82
N PRO A 195 -2.18 -3.28 -19.21
CA PRO A 195 -3.03 -3.41 -18.05
C PRO A 195 -2.32 -2.78 -16.84
N ALA A 196 -2.94 -1.78 -16.23
CA ALA A 196 -2.50 -1.20 -14.96
C ALA A 196 -3.25 -1.88 -13.82
N ILE A 197 -2.51 -2.68 -13.04
CA ILE A 197 -3.04 -3.59 -12.03
C ILE A 197 -2.70 -3.05 -10.64
N ASP A 198 -3.51 -3.43 -9.66
CA ASP A 198 -3.42 -3.00 -8.28
C ASP A 198 -2.06 -3.27 -7.61
N CYS A 199 -1.79 -2.57 -6.51
CA CYS A 199 -0.50 -2.54 -5.83
C CYS A 199 0.11 -3.91 -5.48
N PRO A 200 -0.64 -5.00 -5.18
CA PRO A 200 -0.02 -6.30 -4.90
C PRO A 200 0.76 -6.88 -6.09
N VAL A 201 0.58 -6.34 -7.30
CA VAL A 201 1.33 -6.71 -8.50
C VAL A 201 2.85 -6.69 -8.30
N VAL A 202 3.37 -5.82 -7.43
CA VAL A 202 4.81 -5.72 -7.18
C VAL A 202 5.33 -6.71 -6.12
N TYR A 203 4.44 -7.31 -5.32
CA TYR A 203 4.84 -8.11 -4.15
C TYR A 203 5.60 -9.39 -4.51
N PRO A 204 5.23 -10.13 -5.57
CA PRO A 204 5.99 -11.29 -5.99
C PRO A 204 7.45 -11.01 -6.36
N TYR A 205 7.78 -9.76 -6.70
CA TYR A 205 9.11 -9.36 -7.16
C TYR A 205 10.06 -9.03 -6.01
N ALA A 206 9.55 -8.53 -4.88
CA ALA A 206 10.34 -8.14 -3.71
C ALA A 206 9.56 -8.37 -2.40
N PRO A 207 9.35 -9.62 -1.96
CA PRO A 207 8.51 -9.93 -0.81
C PRO A 207 9.09 -9.45 0.53
N ASN A 208 10.41 -9.47 0.74
CA ASN A 208 11.00 -8.97 2.00
C ASN A 208 10.90 -7.45 2.08
N ALA A 209 11.06 -6.77 0.94
CA ALA A 209 10.85 -5.33 0.80
C ALA A 209 9.43 -4.88 1.21
N VAL A 210 8.40 -5.65 0.83
CA VAL A 210 7.00 -5.37 1.22
C VAL A 210 6.87 -5.33 2.75
N LEU A 211 7.47 -6.30 3.43
CA LEU A 211 7.41 -6.39 4.89
C LEU A 211 8.16 -5.23 5.58
N ILE A 212 9.38 -4.92 5.13
CA ILE A 212 10.16 -3.81 5.68
C ILE A 212 9.44 -2.47 5.44
N GLY A 213 8.88 -2.30 4.25
CA GLY A 213 8.09 -1.13 3.88
C GLY A 213 6.82 -1.00 4.74
N PHE A 214 6.11 -2.10 4.97
CA PHE A 214 4.98 -2.15 5.91
C PHE A 214 5.38 -1.68 7.31
N LEU A 215 6.43 -2.27 7.91
CA LEU A 215 6.88 -1.89 9.25
C LEU A 215 7.27 -0.42 9.34
N SER A 216 8.04 0.05 8.36
CA SER A 216 8.50 1.45 8.30
C SER A 216 7.33 2.41 8.15
N SER A 217 6.36 2.06 7.31
CA SER A 217 5.12 2.81 7.10
C SER A 217 4.26 2.82 8.37
N PHE A 218 4.14 1.68 9.05
CA PHE A 218 3.34 1.55 10.28
C PHE A 218 3.95 2.35 11.44
N VAL A 219 5.27 2.27 11.64
CA VAL A 219 6.01 3.11 12.60
C VAL A 219 5.85 4.59 12.24
N GLY A 220 5.97 4.95 10.97
CA GLY A 220 5.69 6.31 10.48
C GLY A 220 4.27 6.78 10.81
N GLY A 221 3.28 5.90 10.67
CA GLY A 221 1.89 6.17 11.06
C GLY A 221 1.72 6.40 12.57
N ILE A 222 2.38 5.60 13.42
CA ILE A 222 2.38 5.77 14.88
C ILE A 222 3.03 7.12 15.26
N ILE A 223 4.16 7.45 14.65
CA ILE A 223 4.84 8.74 14.88
C ILE A 223 3.95 9.89 14.41
N GLY A 224 3.34 9.80 13.23
CA GLY A 224 2.42 10.80 12.70
C GLY A 224 1.22 11.03 13.61
N MET A 225 0.63 9.95 14.13
CA MET A 225 -0.42 10.03 15.14
C MET A 225 0.06 10.75 16.41
N GLY A 226 1.27 10.43 16.90
CA GLY A 226 1.87 11.10 18.05
C GLY A 226 2.09 12.60 17.84
N VAL A 227 2.51 13.00 16.64
CA VAL A 227 2.65 14.42 16.26
C VAL A 227 1.29 15.12 16.24
N LEU A 228 0.26 14.49 15.65
CA LEU A 228 -1.10 15.03 15.64
C LEU A 228 -1.63 15.22 17.07
N LEU A 229 -1.40 14.25 17.96
CA LEU A 229 -1.77 14.35 19.37
C LEU A 229 -1.02 15.46 20.11
N ALA A 230 0.26 15.67 19.80
CA ALA A 230 1.06 16.73 20.42
C ALA A 230 0.68 18.14 19.94
N MET A 231 0.18 18.25 18.71
CA MET A 231 -0.30 19.50 18.11
C MET A 231 -1.77 19.78 18.41
N ASP A 232 -2.52 18.77 18.85
CA ASP A 232 -3.93 18.91 19.20
C ASP A 232 -4.09 19.88 20.37
N SER A 233 -5.03 20.80 20.23
CA SER A 233 -5.27 21.86 21.20
C SER A 233 -6.75 22.22 21.22
N PRO A 234 -7.30 22.64 22.38
CA PRO A 234 -8.68 23.13 22.45
C PRO A 234 -8.99 24.27 21.47
N VAL A 235 -7.97 25.02 21.03
CA VAL A 235 -8.12 26.14 20.07
C VAL A 235 -7.97 25.68 18.61
N ASN A 236 -7.33 24.54 18.36
CA ASN A 236 -7.14 23.96 17.03
C ASN A 236 -7.32 22.43 17.08
N PRO A 237 -8.57 21.95 17.17
CA PRO A 237 -8.85 20.53 17.26
C PRO A 237 -8.44 19.84 15.96
N LEU A 238 -7.50 18.90 16.06
CA LEU A 238 -6.99 18.15 14.91
C LEU A 238 -7.68 16.78 14.81
N PRO A 239 -8.05 16.33 13.59
CA PRO A 239 -8.50 14.96 13.41
C PRO A 239 -7.33 14.00 13.65
N ILE A 240 -7.41 13.21 14.72
CA ILE A 240 -6.39 12.21 15.02
C ILE A 240 -6.60 11.00 14.10
N ILE A 241 -5.58 10.71 13.30
CA ILE A 241 -5.60 9.59 12.36
C ILE A 241 -5.00 8.37 13.05
N LEU A 242 -5.82 7.34 13.24
CA LEU A 242 -5.36 6.06 13.76
C LEU A 242 -4.65 5.26 12.64
N PRO A 243 -3.40 4.81 12.87
CA PRO A 243 -2.68 4.01 11.88
C PRO A 243 -3.38 2.66 11.71
N SER A 244 -3.82 2.37 10.49
CA SER A 244 -4.50 1.12 10.16
C SER A 244 -3.57 0.16 9.41
N VAL A 245 -3.63 -1.13 9.78
CA VAL A 245 -2.69 -2.14 9.27
C VAL A 245 -2.81 -2.31 7.76
N VAL A 246 -4.05 -2.33 7.23
CA VAL A 246 -4.31 -2.56 5.79
C VAL A 246 -3.65 -1.46 4.93
N PRO A 247 -3.95 -0.16 5.10
CA PRO A 247 -3.29 0.91 4.33
C PRO A 247 -1.77 0.95 4.50
N HIS A 248 -1.25 0.74 5.71
CA HIS A 248 0.20 0.72 5.92
C HIS A 248 0.87 -0.47 5.25
N PHE A 249 0.21 -1.64 5.22
CA PHE A 249 0.70 -2.82 4.52
C PHE A 249 0.70 -2.60 3.01
N PHE A 250 -0.42 -2.14 2.45
CA PHE A 250 -0.56 -2.01 1.00
C PHE A 250 0.22 -0.82 0.41
N CYS A 251 0.29 0.30 1.14
CA CYS A 251 0.99 1.50 0.71
C CYS A 251 2.45 1.60 1.16
N GLY A 252 2.88 0.84 2.16
CA GLY A 252 4.28 0.84 2.62
C GLY A 252 5.26 0.25 1.60
N ALA A 253 4.77 -0.37 0.53
CA ALA A 253 5.53 -1.29 -0.30
C ALA A 253 5.89 -0.81 -1.74
N PRO A 254 6.59 0.33 -1.95
CA PRO A 254 7.25 0.58 -3.23
C PRO A 254 8.77 0.32 -3.14
N ASP A 255 9.22 -0.87 -3.56
CA ASP A 255 10.64 -1.13 -3.82
C ASP A 255 11.05 -0.54 -5.19
N THR A 256 12.29 -0.07 -5.32
CA THR A 256 12.88 0.37 -6.60
C THR A 256 14.04 -0.54 -7.01
N LYS A 257 13.88 -1.28 -8.10
CA LYS A 257 14.98 -1.98 -8.77
C LYS A 257 15.70 -1.03 -9.76
N ARG A 258 17.00 -1.21 -10.01
CA ARG A 258 17.76 -0.53 -11.10
C ARG A 258 18.32 -1.54 -12.13
N PRO A 259 18.84 -1.09 -13.29
CA PRO A 259 19.21 -1.96 -14.42
C PRO A 259 20.24 -3.06 -14.12
N SER A 260 20.93 -2.99 -12.98
CA SER A 260 21.87 -4.01 -12.49
C SER A 260 21.20 -5.23 -11.82
N GLY A 261 19.87 -5.25 -11.73
CA GLY A 261 19.13 -6.36 -11.12
C GLY A 261 18.97 -6.26 -9.60
N LYS A 262 19.51 -5.23 -8.95
CA LYS A 262 19.50 -5.05 -7.49
C LYS A 262 18.41 -4.05 -7.04
N PHE A 263 17.77 -4.37 -5.92
CA PHE A 263 16.73 -3.57 -5.25
C PHE A 263 17.36 -2.53 -4.31
N ASN A 264 16.82 -1.31 -4.32
CA ASN A 264 17.25 -0.21 -3.46
C ASN A 264 16.23 0.02 -2.35
N HIS A 265 16.72 0.10 -1.12
CA HIS A 265 15.92 0.45 0.06
C HIS A 265 16.27 1.80 0.66
N LEU A 266 15.26 2.40 1.28
CA LEU A 266 15.37 3.57 2.15
C LEU A 266 14.52 3.34 3.41
N PRO A 267 14.98 3.72 4.62
CA PRO A 267 14.18 3.68 5.85
C PRO A 267 13.06 4.74 5.93
N ASP A 268 12.87 5.58 4.91
CA ASP A 268 12.00 6.76 5.01
C ASP A 268 10.55 6.44 4.65
N GLY A 269 9.95 5.53 5.43
CA GLY A 269 8.52 5.26 5.44
C GLY A 269 7.67 6.37 6.08
N LEU A 270 8.25 7.51 6.46
CA LEU A 270 7.58 8.53 7.29
C LEU A 270 6.60 9.42 6.52
N PHE A 271 6.85 9.71 5.24
CA PHE A 271 6.03 10.64 4.44
C PHE A 271 4.97 9.96 3.55
N PRO A 272 5.25 8.84 2.86
CA PRO A 272 4.24 8.12 2.09
C PRO A 272 3.14 7.52 2.98
N SER A 273 3.48 7.16 4.22
CA SER A 273 2.57 6.58 5.22
C SER A 273 1.53 7.58 5.71
N VAL A 274 1.89 8.85 5.91
CA VAL A 274 0.95 9.92 6.30
C VAL A 274 -0.07 10.19 5.18
N ILE A 275 0.37 10.17 3.92
CA ILE A 275 -0.50 10.41 2.75
C ILE A 275 -1.43 9.21 2.47
N CYS A 276 -0.93 7.97 2.58
CA CYS A 276 -1.78 6.79 2.38
C CYS A 276 -2.68 6.46 3.59
N ALA A 277 -2.27 6.80 4.82
CA ALA A 277 -3.13 6.67 5.99
C ALA A 277 -4.29 7.67 5.96
N SER A 278 -4.10 8.87 5.39
CA SER A 278 -5.20 9.82 5.17
C SER A 278 -6.20 9.37 4.11
N ASP A 279 -5.79 8.56 3.12
CA ASP A 279 -6.65 8.07 2.04
C ASP A 279 -7.54 6.88 2.44
N HIS A 280 -7.33 6.26 3.61
CA HIS A 280 -8.04 5.04 4.00
C HIS A 280 -8.51 4.99 5.46
N SER A 281 -8.25 6.03 6.26
CA SER A 281 -8.76 6.11 7.62
C SER A 281 -10.22 6.61 7.62
N PRO A 282 -11.17 5.92 8.27
CA PRO A 282 -12.40 6.59 8.68
C PRO A 282 -11.97 7.69 9.65
N LEU A 283 -12.31 8.95 9.33
CA LEU A 283 -12.14 10.09 10.22
C LEU A 283 -12.91 9.82 11.51
N THR A 284 -12.30 9.15 12.49
CA THR A 284 -12.88 8.97 13.81
C THR A 284 -12.65 10.26 14.58
N ARG A 285 -13.64 11.15 14.57
CA ARG A 285 -13.78 12.13 15.65
C ARG A 285 -14.04 11.34 16.93
N THR A 286 -13.03 11.20 17.79
CA THR A 286 -13.28 10.93 19.21
C THR A 286 -14.10 12.11 19.74
N PRO A 287 -15.31 11.89 20.30
CA PRO A 287 -16.05 12.96 20.92
C PRO A 287 -15.22 13.46 22.10
N ALA A 288 -14.84 14.74 22.07
CA ALA A 288 -14.27 15.40 23.23
C ALA A 288 -15.20 15.21 24.42
N ALA A 289 -14.60 14.85 25.56
CA ALA A 289 -15.22 14.63 26.84
C ALA A 289 -16.42 15.56 27.11
N TYR A 290 -17.61 14.97 27.24
CA TYR A 290 -18.69 15.61 27.99
C TYR A 290 -18.30 15.51 29.47
N SER A 291 -17.67 16.56 29.98
CA SER A 291 -17.56 16.81 31.42
C SER A 291 -18.81 17.58 31.83
N SER A 292 -19.75 16.86 32.45
CA SER A 292 -20.62 17.17 33.62
C SER A 292 -21.36 18.53 33.68
N PRO A 293 -22.54 18.62 34.33
CA PRO A 293 -22.98 17.90 35.54
C PRO A 293 -23.76 16.60 35.28
#